data_AF-A0A1H9FCS4-F1
#
_entry.id   AF-A0A1H9FCS4-F1
#
_cell.length_a   1.000
_cell.length_b   1.000
_cell.length_c   1.000
_cell.angle_alpha   90.00
_cell.angle_beta   90.00
_cell.angle_gamma   90.00
#
_symmetry.space_group_name_H-M   'P 1'
#
loop_
_entity.id
_entity.type
_entity.pdbx_description
1 polymer ?
#
loop_
_entity_poly.entity_id
_entity_poly.type
_entity_poly.pdbx_seq_one_letter_code
_entity_poly.pdbx_strand_id
1 'polypeptide(L)'
;MSVRSKLKDDELNQLKKCIRETPVEIDLVDRVMYKYDHDSKELITHKKKPHNVLIVKAMATVIVCLLLITPFISPTMAATIKQVPVLSSIFSLAGDLGLKTADEKGLSTKPNASVSHDGFTLSVSEVAYDGSRVSIGVERPRIANEPETLMERLSKIELFINGAPIDDFAPSESNHIGIFLHPGKNKDSIIIEFSDKSNQGGRPFPEQFDLTVYATITGIQAPLKIDIPVKNKIADYVTLQPNANRHYNNIHFTVEQIKITPITTNITTRTILTDNSTFIEPWLTMGIDIFDEQGRKLALINGNGWHETNGSEKIMDHRFTPFESVPASITIKPYIHLFMEHPKGSFQMDENNEPIIQYIPELEVTIPVK
;
A
#
# COMPACT_ATOMS: atom_id res chain seq x y z
N MET A 1 15.17 22.06 -41.35
CA MET A 1 15.00 20.72 -40.75
C MET A 1 15.91 19.75 -41.48
N SER A 2 16.82 19.10 -40.76
CA SER A 2 17.88 18.26 -41.34
C SER A 2 17.33 16.90 -41.78
N VAL A 3 17.75 16.45 -42.96
CA VAL A 3 17.42 15.14 -43.58
C VAL A 3 17.73 13.96 -42.65
N ARG A 4 18.61 14.15 -41.66
CA ARG A 4 19.01 13.15 -40.67
C ARG A 4 17.95 12.82 -39.61
N SER A 5 16.97 13.71 -39.35
CA SER A 5 15.88 13.39 -38.40
C SER A 5 14.79 12.55 -39.05
N LYS A 6 14.46 12.80 -40.32
CA LYS A 6 13.46 12.02 -41.07
C LYS A 6 13.84 10.54 -41.20
N LEU A 7 15.12 10.25 -41.45
CA LEU A 7 15.59 8.85 -41.57
C LEU A 7 15.38 8.04 -40.27
N LYS A 8 15.59 8.67 -39.10
CA LYS A 8 15.39 8.01 -37.80
C LYS A 8 13.92 7.78 -37.48
N ASP A 9 13.05 8.70 -37.87
CA ASP A 9 11.61 8.57 -37.66
C ASP A 9 11.01 7.46 -38.55
N ASP A 10 11.53 7.29 -39.77
CA ASP A 10 11.10 6.23 -40.69
C ASP A 10 11.52 4.83 -40.20
N GLU A 11 12.74 4.68 -39.68
CA GLU A 11 13.23 3.43 -39.07
C GLU A 11 12.42 3.04 -37.81
N LEU A 12 12.11 4.01 -36.96
CA LEU A 12 11.30 3.79 -35.75
C LEU A 12 9.86 3.37 -36.09
N ASN A 13 9.30 3.94 -37.16
CA ASN A 13 7.96 3.59 -37.63
C ASN A 13 7.91 2.20 -38.28
N GLN A 14 8.97 1.79 -39.00
CA GLN A 14 9.09 0.41 -39.50
C GLN A 14 9.18 -0.60 -38.35
N LEU A 15 9.97 -0.32 -37.31
CA LEU A 15 10.08 -1.21 -36.15
C LEU A 15 8.73 -1.37 -35.42
N LYS A 16 7.99 -0.26 -35.21
CA LYS A 16 6.65 -0.30 -34.63
C LYS A 16 5.67 -1.12 -35.46
N LYS A 17 5.79 -1.06 -36.79
CA LYS A 17 4.94 -1.85 -37.70
C LYS A 17 5.26 -3.35 -37.60
N CYS A 18 6.55 -3.73 -37.62
CA CYS A 18 6.96 -5.12 -37.44
C CYS A 18 6.47 -5.73 -36.12
N ILE A 19 6.54 -4.97 -35.01
CA ILE A 19 6.06 -5.45 -33.70
C ILE A 19 4.54 -5.67 -33.70
N ARG A 20 3.76 -4.77 -34.33
CA ARG A 20 2.30 -4.89 -34.38
C ARG A 20 1.81 -5.99 -35.31
N GLU A 21 2.57 -6.31 -36.34
CA GLU A 21 2.20 -7.28 -37.38
C GLU A 21 2.81 -8.66 -37.15
N THR A 22 3.59 -8.87 -36.08
CA THR A 22 4.06 -10.20 -35.69
C THR A 22 2.98 -10.93 -34.89
N PRO A 23 2.29 -11.94 -35.44
CA PRO A 23 1.37 -12.76 -34.66
C PRO A 23 2.18 -13.57 -33.65
N VAL A 24 2.01 -13.26 -32.36
CA VAL A 24 2.56 -14.07 -31.28
C VAL A 24 1.55 -15.18 -30.99
N GLU A 25 1.77 -16.35 -31.58
CA GLU A 25 1.03 -17.56 -31.25
C GLU A 25 1.65 -18.14 -29.97
N ILE A 26 1.05 -17.81 -28.81
CA ILE A 26 1.47 -18.38 -27.53
C ILE A 26 0.70 -19.69 -27.35
N ASP A 27 1.32 -20.82 -27.71
CA ASP A 27 0.79 -22.13 -27.36
C ASP A 27 1.01 -22.39 -25.86
N LEU A 28 -0.02 -22.04 -25.07
CA LEU A 28 -0.06 -22.26 -23.63
C LEU A 28 -0.33 -23.73 -23.27
N VAL A 29 -0.80 -24.55 -24.22
CA VAL A 29 -1.18 -25.95 -23.99
C VAL A 29 0.08 -26.80 -23.86
N ASP A 30 1.02 -26.66 -24.79
CA ASP A 30 2.29 -27.41 -24.76
C ASP A 30 3.11 -27.09 -23.50
N ARG A 31 3.08 -25.83 -23.04
CA ARG A 31 3.80 -25.40 -21.83
C ARG A 31 3.21 -25.99 -20.55
N VAL A 32 1.89 -26.20 -20.51
CA VAL A 32 1.21 -26.82 -19.37
C VAL A 32 1.40 -28.34 -19.38
N MET A 33 1.33 -28.97 -20.56
CA MET A 33 1.57 -30.41 -20.70
C MET A 33 3.02 -30.80 -20.39
N TYR A 34 4.01 -29.98 -20.76
CA TYR A 34 5.41 -30.22 -20.41
C TYR A 34 5.66 -30.24 -18.89
N LYS A 35 4.93 -29.39 -18.13
CA LYS A 35 5.00 -29.34 -16.66
C LYS A 35 4.34 -30.54 -15.99
N TYR A 36 3.29 -31.11 -16.58
CA TYR A 36 2.58 -32.26 -16.00
C TYR A 36 3.35 -33.58 -16.17
N ASP A 37 4.06 -33.73 -17.29
CA ASP A 37 4.80 -34.95 -17.62
C ASP A 37 6.14 -35.07 -16.86
N HIS A 38 6.69 -33.94 -16.37
CA HIS A 38 7.96 -33.91 -15.64
C HIS A 38 7.83 -33.96 -14.11
N ASP A 39 6.66 -33.68 -13.53
CA ASP A 39 6.43 -33.67 -12.07
C ASP A 39 5.69 -34.93 -11.53
N SER A 40 5.36 -35.90 -12.38
CA SER A 40 4.66 -37.14 -11.97
C SER A 40 5.59 -38.36 -11.87
N LYS A 41 6.59 -38.29 -11.00
CA LYS A 41 7.30 -39.48 -10.48
C LYS A 41 7.53 -39.38 -8.98
N GLU A 42 6.59 -39.90 -8.21
CA GLU A 42 6.85 -40.79 -7.05
C GLU A 42 5.52 -41.39 -6.54
N LEU A 43 5.13 -42.53 -7.11
CA LEU A 43 4.10 -43.39 -6.53
C LEU A 43 4.75 -44.30 -5.49
N ILE A 44 4.71 -43.89 -4.23
CA ILE A 44 4.97 -44.80 -3.10
C ILE A 44 3.80 -45.78 -3.00
N THR A 45 4.10 -47.04 -3.25
CA THR A 45 3.18 -48.17 -3.12
C THR A 45 3.20 -48.68 -1.68
N HIS A 46 2.07 -48.57 -0.96
CA HIS A 46 1.87 -49.33 0.28
C HIS A 46 0.60 -50.17 0.24
N LYS A 47 0.81 -51.45 0.56
CA LYS A 47 -0.11 -52.60 0.46
C LYS A 47 -1.32 -52.46 1.38
N LYS A 48 -2.49 -52.89 0.90
CA LYS A 48 -3.72 -53.12 1.66
C LYS A 48 -3.63 -54.40 2.52
N LYS A 49 -4.20 -54.36 3.73
CA LYS A 49 -5.06 -55.44 4.30
C LYS A 49 -6.00 -54.88 5.40
N PRO A 50 -7.15 -55.55 5.68
CA PRO A 50 -8.35 -54.94 6.26
C PRO A 50 -8.65 -55.34 7.73
N HIS A 51 -9.81 -54.87 8.24
CA HIS A 51 -10.48 -55.06 9.55
C HIS A 51 -9.95 -54.16 10.69
N ASN A 52 -10.76 -53.54 11.58
CA ASN A 52 -12.12 -53.81 12.07
C ASN A 52 -12.86 -52.52 12.44
N VAL A 53 -14.19 -52.58 12.36
CA VAL A 53 -15.15 -51.63 12.90
C VAL A 53 -15.12 -51.69 14.44
N LEU A 54 -15.03 -50.52 15.10
CA LEU A 54 -15.55 -50.36 16.45
C LEU A 54 -16.25 -49.01 16.57
N ILE A 55 -17.58 -49.08 16.61
CA ILE A 55 -18.49 -47.99 16.97
C ILE A 55 -18.35 -47.77 18.47
N VAL A 56 -17.92 -46.59 18.90
CA VAL A 56 -18.13 -46.13 20.28
C VAL A 56 -19.08 -44.95 20.23
N LYS A 57 -20.32 -45.24 20.64
CA LYS A 57 -21.33 -44.25 20.99
C LYS A 57 -20.94 -43.63 22.33
N ALA A 58 -20.80 -42.31 22.38
CA ALA A 58 -20.96 -41.54 23.61
C ALA A 58 -22.01 -40.46 23.34
N MET A 59 -23.18 -40.67 23.93
CA MET A 59 -24.38 -39.86 23.83
C MET A 59 -24.44 -38.86 25.00
N ALA A 60 -24.77 -37.61 24.66
CA ALA A 60 -25.45 -36.58 25.46
C ALA A 60 -24.65 -35.94 26.63
N THR A 61 -24.78 -34.65 26.96
CA THR A 61 -25.91 -33.74 26.78
C THR A 61 -25.47 -32.27 26.97
N VAL A 62 -25.91 -31.39 26.05
CA VAL A 62 -26.40 -30.00 26.21
C VAL A 62 -25.55 -28.98 27.00
N ILE A 63 -25.11 -27.90 26.32
CA ILE A 63 -25.61 -26.52 26.50
C ILE A 63 -25.71 -25.89 25.10
N VAL A 64 -26.93 -25.84 24.56
CA VAL A 64 -27.36 -24.92 23.50
C VAL A 64 -28.06 -23.80 24.22
N CYS A 65 -27.48 -22.59 24.21
CA CYS A 65 -28.20 -21.32 24.36
C CYS A 65 -27.21 -20.14 24.27
N LEU A 66 -27.62 -19.09 23.53
CA LEU A 66 -26.98 -17.79 23.27
C LEU A 66 -25.85 -17.82 22.21
N LEU A 67 -25.95 -17.21 21.02
CA LEU A 67 -26.76 -16.07 20.57
C LEU A 67 -27.17 -16.24 19.10
N LEU A 68 -28.47 -16.12 18.86
CA LEU A 68 -29.01 -15.66 17.60
C LEU A 68 -28.55 -14.20 17.41
N ILE A 69 -27.56 -13.98 16.56
CA ILE A 69 -27.37 -12.70 15.89
C ILE A 69 -27.50 -12.99 14.41
N THR A 70 -28.74 -13.04 13.95
CA THR A 70 -29.04 -12.91 12.53
C THR A 70 -28.75 -11.45 12.15
N PRO A 71 -27.78 -11.13 11.27
CA PRO A 71 -27.88 -9.88 10.57
C PRO A 71 -29.10 -10.01 9.64
N PHE A 72 -30.02 -9.05 9.74
CA PHE A 72 -31.05 -8.82 8.75
C PHE A 72 -30.36 -8.53 7.40
N ILE A 73 -30.06 -9.57 6.64
CA ILE A 73 -29.75 -9.42 5.22
C ILE A 73 -31.10 -9.12 4.58
N SER A 74 -31.32 -7.87 4.14
CA SER A 74 -32.54 -7.58 3.39
C SER A 74 -32.56 -8.50 2.15
N PRO A 75 -33.74 -9.02 1.75
CA PRO A 75 -33.85 -9.86 0.55
C PRO A 75 -33.24 -9.23 -0.72
N THR A 76 -33.07 -7.90 -0.72
CA THR A 76 -32.41 -7.14 -1.78
C THR A 76 -30.91 -7.39 -1.88
N MET A 77 -30.21 -7.74 -0.79
CA MET A 77 -28.78 -8.09 -0.83
C MET A 77 -28.51 -9.54 -1.24
N ALA A 78 -29.50 -10.43 -1.09
CA ALA A 78 -29.36 -11.83 -1.47
C ALA A 78 -29.41 -12.07 -2.99
N ALA A 79 -29.87 -11.08 -3.77
CA ALA A 79 -30.08 -11.24 -5.20
C ALA A 79 -28.82 -11.08 -6.08
N THR A 80 -27.66 -10.72 -5.54
CA THR A 80 -26.45 -10.42 -6.35
C THR A 80 -25.30 -11.42 -6.17
N ILE A 81 -25.51 -12.54 -5.46
CA ILE A 81 -24.48 -13.59 -5.24
C ILE A 81 -24.40 -14.56 -6.43
N LYS A 82 -24.36 -14.06 -7.67
CA LYS A 82 -24.11 -14.91 -8.84
C LYS A 82 -23.15 -14.22 -9.80
N GLN A 83 -22.00 -14.87 -9.98
CA GLN A 83 -20.91 -14.54 -10.90
C GLN A 83 -19.99 -13.41 -10.46
N VAL A 84 -19.05 -13.72 -9.58
CA VAL A 84 -17.77 -13.01 -9.57
C VAL A 84 -16.79 -13.90 -10.33
N PRO A 85 -16.40 -13.56 -11.57
CA PRO A 85 -15.19 -14.11 -12.17
C PRO A 85 -14.03 -13.92 -11.19
N VAL A 86 -13.04 -14.79 -11.17
CA VAL A 86 -11.80 -14.54 -10.41
C VAL A 86 -11.17 -13.26 -10.95
N LEU A 87 -11.57 -12.11 -10.40
CA LEU A 87 -11.10 -10.80 -10.81
C LEU A 87 -9.64 -10.71 -10.39
N SER A 88 -8.77 -10.30 -11.33
CA SER A 88 -7.41 -9.91 -11.01
C SER A 88 -7.43 -8.91 -9.86
N SER A 89 -6.58 -9.15 -8.85
CA SER A 89 -6.44 -8.28 -7.68
C SER A 89 -6.17 -6.85 -8.11
N ILE A 90 -6.87 -5.90 -7.48
CA ILE A 90 -6.63 -4.48 -7.69
C ILE A 90 -5.23 -4.07 -7.22
N PHE A 91 -4.74 -4.69 -6.15
CA PHE A 91 -3.40 -4.46 -5.61
C PHE A 91 -2.29 -4.91 -6.55
N SER A 92 -2.50 -6.02 -7.26
CA SER A 92 -1.57 -6.50 -8.30
C SER A 92 -1.41 -5.52 -9.48
N LEU A 93 -2.30 -4.54 -9.63
CA LEU A 93 -2.35 -3.60 -10.75
C LEU A 93 -2.07 -2.15 -10.36
N ALA A 94 -1.81 -1.89 -9.07
CA ALA A 94 -1.73 -0.55 -8.49
C ALA A 94 -0.35 0.11 -8.53
N GLY A 95 0.69 -0.60 -8.98
CA GLY A 95 2.07 -0.12 -9.00
C GLY A 95 2.80 -0.14 -7.66
N ASP A 96 2.10 -0.40 -6.55
CA ASP A 96 2.70 -0.61 -5.23
C ASP A 96 3.15 -2.08 -5.08
N LEU A 97 4.47 -2.31 -5.04
CA LEU A 97 5.05 -3.64 -4.89
C LEU A 97 4.65 -4.32 -3.57
N GLY A 98 4.44 -3.55 -2.52
CA GLY A 98 3.94 -4.01 -1.23
C GLY A 98 2.54 -4.58 -1.32
N LEU A 99 1.62 -3.83 -1.95
CA LEU A 99 0.25 -4.28 -2.15
C LEU A 99 0.18 -5.51 -3.07
N LYS A 100 0.99 -5.53 -4.13
CA LYS A 100 1.14 -6.73 -4.98
C LYS A 100 1.60 -7.94 -4.15
N THR A 101 2.62 -7.75 -3.30
CA THR A 101 3.11 -8.80 -2.40
C THR A 101 2.02 -9.25 -1.42
N ALA A 102 1.14 -8.34 -0.98
CA ALA A 102 0.03 -8.67 -0.11
C ALA A 102 -0.97 -9.64 -0.75
N ASP A 103 -1.30 -9.47 -2.04
CA ASP A 103 -2.15 -10.41 -2.78
C ASP A 103 -1.42 -11.74 -3.01
N GLU A 104 -0.17 -11.71 -3.50
CA GLU A 104 0.62 -12.90 -3.82
C GLU A 104 0.85 -13.83 -2.62
N LYS A 105 1.07 -13.24 -1.43
CA LYS A 105 1.29 -13.99 -0.17
C LYS A 105 0.01 -14.23 0.62
N GLY A 106 -1.15 -13.80 0.12
CA GLY A 106 -2.43 -13.93 0.81
C GLY A 106 -2.49 -13.14 2.13
N LEU A 107 -1.79 -12.01 2.21
CA LEU A 107 -1.75 -11.08 3.35
C LEU A 107 -2.85 -10.01 3.26
N SER A 108 -3.60 -9.96 2.16
CA SER A 108 -4.84 -9.18 2.03
C SER A 108 -6.08 -10.00 2.42
N THR A 109 -7.22 -9.32 2.52
CA THR A 109 -8.56 -9.91 2.65
C THR A 109 -9.47 -9.37 1.56
N LYS A 110 -10.45 -10.20 1.13
CA LYS A 110 -11.42 -9.86 0.08
C LYS A 110 -12.82 -9.93 0.70
N PRO A 111 -13.28 -8.85 1.37
CA PRO A 111 -14.48 -8.89 2.22
C PRO A 111 -15.79 -9.03 1.43
N ASN A 112 -15.78 -8.88 0.10
CA ASN A 112 -16.97 -8.88 -0.75
C ASN A 112 -18.06 -7.90 -0.25
N ALA A 113 -17.65 -6.77 0.33
CA ALA A 113 -18.56 -5.76 0.83
C ALA A 113 -18.99 -4.84 -0.32
N SER A 114 -20.28 -4.59 -0.45
CA SER A 114 -20.83 -3.69 -1.48
C SER A 114 -22.05 -2.96 -0.94
N VAL A 115 -22.22 -1.71 -1.36
CA VAL A 115 -23.40 -0.90 -1.06
C VAL A 115 -23.90 -0.22 -2.33
N SER A 116 -25.22 -0.10 -2.46
CA SER A 116 -25.87 0.59 -3.56
C SER A 116 -26.82 1.64 -3.03
N HIS A 117 -26.71 2.87 -3.52
CA HIS A 117 -27.61 3.98 -3.20
C HIS A 117 -27.80 4.87 -4.44
N ASP A 118 -29.02 5.30 -4.70
CA ASP A 118 -29.39 6.10 -5.89
C ASP A 118 -28.82 5.58 -7.22
N GLY A 119 -28.81 4.26 -7.40
CA GLY A 119 -28.29 3.60 -8.60
C GLY A 119 -26.75 3.58 -8.72
N PHE A 120 -26.02 4.16 -7.76
CA PHE A 120 -24.58 4.06 -7.67
C PHE A 120 -24.16 2.94 -6.73
N THR A 121 -23.26 2.07 -7.20
CA THR A 121 -22.77 0.93 -6.41
C THR A 121 -21.27 1.08 -6.19
N LEU A 122 -20.87 0.97 -4.93
CA LEU A 122 -19.47 0.86 -4.52
C LEU A 122 -19.23 -0.51 -3.90
N SER A 123 -18.09 -1.10 -4.25
CA SER A 123 -17.64 -2.39 -3.74
C SER A 123 -16.21 -2.28 -3.22
N VAL A 124 -15.96 -2.92 -2.09
CA VAL A 124 -14.64 -3.11 -1.52
C VAL A 124 -14.14 -4.47 -1.95
N SER A 125 -13.16 -4.46 -2.84
CA SER A 125 -12.63 -5.68 -3.46
C SER A 125 -11.51 -6.31 -2.66
N GLU A 126 -10.71 -5.49 -1.98
CA GLU A 126 -9.51 -5.96 -1.28
C GLU A 126 -9.07 -5.00 -0.18
N VAL A 127 -8.54 -5.54 0.91
CA VAL A 127 -8.04 -4.79 2.07
C VAL A 127 -6.73 -5.38 2.55
N ALA A 128 -5.72 -4.56 2.77
CA ALA A 128 -4.47 -4.93 3.43
C ALA A 128 -4.19 -4.03 4.62
N TYR A 129 -3.68 -4.61 5.70
CA TYR A 129 -3.23 -3.90 6.89
C TYR A 129 -2.01 -4.63 7.47
N ASP A 130 -0.93 -3.88 7.72
CA ASP A 130 0.36 -4.38 8.22
C ASP A 130 0.78 -3.79 9.57
N GLY A 131 -0.15 -3.10 10.24
CA GLY A 131 0.14 -2.38 11.47
C GLY A 131 0.88 -1.06 11.27
N SER A 132 1.06 -0.55 10.04
CA SER A 132 1.55 0.82 9.79
C SER A 132 0.67 1.57 8.79
N ARG A 133 0.06 0.88 7.82
CA ARG A 133 -0.91 1.46 6.89
C ARG A 133 -2.04 0.50 6.57
N VAL A 134 -3.22 1.07 6.31
CA VAL A 134 -4.39 0.36 5.81
C VAL A 134 -4.60 0.79 4.37
N SER A 135 -4.71 -0.16 3.45
CA SER A 135 -4.98 0.09 2.04
C SER A 135 -6.23 -0.66 1.61
N ILE A 136 -7.13 0.00 0.89
CA ILE A 136 -8.47 -0.49 0.56
C ILE A 136 -8.72 -0.29 -0.94
N GLY A 137 -8.87 -1.38 -1.66
CA GLY A 137 -9.31 -1.37 -3.04
C GLY A 137 -10.82 -1.15 -3.13
N VAL A 138 -11.21 -0.04 -3.75
CA VAL A 138 -12.62 0.32 -3.99
C VAL A 138 -12.87 0.36 -5.48
N GLU A 139 -13.97 -0.25 -5.92
CA GLU A 139 -14.39 -0.24 -7.31
C GLU A 139 -15.89 0.01 -7.45
N ARG A 140 -16.29 0.45 -8.65
CA ARG A 140 -17.68 0.52 -9.07
C ARG A 140 -17.88 -0.28 -10.35
N PRO A 141 -19.10 -0.76 -10.64
CA PRO A 141 -19.41 -1.32 -11.94
C PRO A 141 -19.15 -0.31 -13.07
N ARG A 142 -18.55 -0.78 -14.17
CA ARG A 142 -18.28 0.07 -15.33
C ARG A 142 -19.59 0.50 -16.00
N ILE A 143 -19.75 1.81 -16.21
CA ILE A 143 -20.86 2.39 -16.97
C ILE A 143 -20.28 2.98 -18.25
N ALA A 144 -20.63 2.40 -19.41
CA ALA A 144 -19.99 2.70 -20.71
C ALA A 144 -20.03 4.17 -21.14
N ASN A 145 -20.98 4.95 -20.62
CA ASN A 145 -21.20 6.36 -20.99
C ASN A 145 -20.74 7.35 -19.92
N GLU A 146 -20.03 6.92 -18.88
CA GLU A 146 -19.53 7.80 -17.84
C GLU A 146 -18.05 8.13 -18.08
N PRO A 147 -17.71 9.38 -18.46
CA PRO A 147 -16.33 9.73 -18.79
C PRO A 147 -15.46 9.95 -17.54
N GLU A 148 -16.09 10.34 -16.43
CA GLU A 148 -15.47 10.63 -15.14
C GLU A 148 -14.94 9.34 -14.51
N THR A 149 -13.79 9.43 -13.89
CA THR A 149 -13.22 8.39 -13.04
C THR A 149 -13.96 8.32 -11.70
N LEU A 150 -13.84 7.19 -11.00
CA LEU A 150 -14.32 7.05 -9.63
C LEU A 150 -13.65 8.08 -8.71
N MET A 151 -12.36 8.38 -8.93
CA MET A 151 -11.62 9.39 -8.17
C MET A 151 -12.21 10.80 -8.35
N GLU A 152 -12.55 11.19 -9.58
CA GLU A 152 -13.16 12.51 -9.87
C GLU A 152 -14.55 12.68 -9.25
N ARG A 153 -15.32 11.57 -9.12
CA ARG A 153 -16.64 11.61 -8.50
C ARG A 153 -16.63 11.53 -6.98
N LEU A 154 -15.53 11.09 -6.37
CA LEU A 154 -15.41 10.96 -4.93
C LEU A 154 -15.05 12.31 -4.31
N SER A 155 -16.05 13.00 -3.76
CA SER A 155 -15.88 14.37 -3.25
C SER A 155 -15.41 14.41 -1.81
N LYS A 156 -15.74 13.39 -1.00
CA LYS A 156 -15.34 13.29 0.40
C LYS A 156 -15.27 11.83 0.84
N ILE A 157 -14.28 11.52 1.67
CA ILE A 157 -14.21 10.27 2.43
C ILE A 157 -14.12 10.62 3.91
N GLU A 158 -14.91 9.92 4.72
CA GLU A 158 -14.79 9.92 6.18
C GLU A 158 -14.61 8.48 6.66
N LEU A 159 -13.66 8.28 7.56
CA LEU A 159 -13.25 6.97 8.05
C LEU A 159 -13.42 6.90 9.56
N PHE A 160 -13.95 5.77 10.04
CA PHE A 160 -14.15 5.51 11.46
C PHE A 160 -13.65 4.12 11.82
N ILE A 161 -12.84 4.03 12.87
CA ILE A 161 -12.37 2.77 13.45
C ILE A 161 -13.22 2.48 14.68
N ASN A 162 -13.99 1.39 14.65
CA ASN A 162 -14.91 1.00 15.73
C ASN A 162 -15.88 2.14 16.12
N GLY A 163 -16.32 2.93 15.14
CA GLY A 163 -17.21 4.08 15.33
C GLY A 163 -16.55 5.38 15.80
N ALA A 164 -15.25 5.38 16.11
CA ALA A 164 -14.49 6.59 16.41
C ALA A 164 -13.86 7.16 15.12
N PRO A 165 -13.91 8.48 14.87
CA PRO A 165 -13.18 9.09 13.75
C PRO A 165 -11.71 8.70 13.74
N ILE A 166 -11.10 8.51 12.57
CA ILE A 166 -9.66 8.17 12.49
C ILE A 166 -8.77 9.23 13.16
N ASP A 167 -9.21 10.49 13.21
CA ASP A 167 -8.45 11.58 13.82
C ASP A 167 -8.36 11.45 15.36
N ASP A 168 -9.23 10.66 16.01
CA ASP A 168 -9.08 10.31 17.43
C ASP A 168 -7.83 9.47 17.72
N PHE A 169 -7.17 8.95 16.68
CA PHE A 169 -5.93 8.21 16.76
C PHE A 169 -4.71 9.04 16.37
N ALA A 170 -4.91 10.30 15.93
CA ALA A 170 -3.82 11.17 15.55
C ALA A 170 -3.00 11.65 16.78
N PRO A 171 -1.73 12.05 16.60
CA PRO A 171 -0.94 12.70 17.66
C PRO A 171 -1.60 13.99 18.15
N SER A 172 -1.40 14.39 19.42
CA SER A 172 -1.95 15.64 19.94
C SER A 172 -1.52 16.88 19.15
N GLU A 173 -0.27 16.87 18.65
CA GLU A 173 0.30 17.95 17.85
C GLU A 173 -0.14 17.91 16.37
N SER A 174 -0.81 16.83 15.95
CA SER A 174 -1.28 16.64 14.58
C SER A 174 -2.77 16.29 14.61
N ASN A 175 -3.63 17.27 14.34
CA ASN A 175 -5.08 17.09 14.41
C ASN A 175 -5.70 16.22 13.30
N HIS A 176 -4.90 15.48 12.52
CA HIS A 176 -5.42 14.73 11.37
C HIS A 176 -4.58 13.53 10.94
N ILE A 177 -5.24 12.44 10.55
CA ILE A 177 -4.69 11.33 9.77
C ILE A 177 -5.06 11.52 8.30
N GLY A 178 -4.05 11.83 7.47
CA GLY A 178 -4.24 12.02 6.03
C GLY A 178 -4.75 10.75 5.34
N ILE A 179 -5.66 10.97 4.38
CA ILE A 179 -6.16 9.94 3.48
C ILE A 179 -5.53 10.15 2.11
N PHE A 180 -4.82 9.14 1.62
CA PHE A 180 -4.22 9.11 0.29
C PHE A 180 -5.13 8.36 -0.67
N LEU A 181 -5.31 8.92 -1.87
CA LEU A 181 -6.05 8.27 -2.95
C LEU A 181 -5.08 7.94 -4.08
N HIS A 182 -4.98 6.65 -4.39
CA HIS A 182 -4.18 6.15 -5.49
C HIS A 182 -5.09 5.64 -6.61
N PRO A 183 -4.71 5.81 -7.90
CA PRO A 183 -5.40 5.15 -9.00
C PRO A 183 -5.44 3.64 -8.80
N GLY A 184 -6.57 3.01 -9.13
CA GLY A 184 -6.67 1.55 -9.19
C GLY A 184 -6.28 0.99 -10.56
N LYS A 185 -6.75 -0.22 -10.85
CA LYS A 185 -6.52 -0.93 -12.12
C LYS A 185 -7.07 -0.22 -13.36
N ASN A 186 -8.08 0.61 -13.20
CA ASN A 186 -8.73 1.38 -14.26
C ASN A 186 -9.50 2.58 -13.68
N LYS A 187 -10.17 3.36 -14.56
CA LYS A 187 -10.96 4.55 -14.22
C LYS A 187 -12.06 4.32 -13.18
N ASP A 188 -12.56 3.10 -13.03
CA ASP A 188 -13.66 2.75 -12.14
C ASP A 188 -13.16 2.18 -10.79
N SER A 189 -11.88 2.36 -10.48
CA SER A 189 -11.26 1.81 -9.28
C SER A 189 -10.23 2.75 -8.68
N ILE A 190 -10.14 2.75 -7.36
CA ILE A 190 -9.19 3.53 -6.57
C ILE A 190 -8.67 2.68 -5.41
N ILE A 191 -7.55 3.11 -4.84
CA ILE A 191 -7.07 2.62 -3.55
C ILE A 191 -7.11 3.77 -2.56
N ILE A 192 -7.81 3.56 -1.45
CA ILE A 192 -7.82 4.45 -0.29
C ILE A 192 -6.74 3.96 0.67
N GLU A 193 -5.82 4.83 1.05
CA GLU A 193 -4.78 4.53 2.04
C GLU A 193 -4.80 5.53 3.18
N PHE A 194 -4.61 5.05 4.41
CA PHE A 194 -4.38 5.88 5.59
C PHE A 194 -3.48 5.14 6.58
N SER A 195 -2.94 5.87 7.55
CA SER A 195 -1.77 5.43 8.29
C SER A 195 -1.97 5.42 9.80
N ASP A 196 -1.41 4.40 10.45
CA ASP A 196 -1.21 4.40 11.89
C ASP A 196 -0.05 5.36 12.22
N LYS A 197 -0.33 6.37 13.04
CA LYS A 197 0.65 7.40 13.46
C LYS A 197 1.19 7.16 14.87
N SER A 198 1.10 5.95 15.41
CA SER A 198 1.58 5.63 16.77
C SER A 198 3.08 5.85 16.96
N ASN A 199 3.86 5.66 15.90
CA ASN A 199 5.29 6.01 15.86
C ASN A 199 5.57 7.53 15.92
N GLN A 200 4.54 8.37 15.84
CA GLN A 200 4.62 9.83 15.90
C GLN A 200 3.86 10.41 17.10
N GLY A 201 3.51 9.58 18.09
CA GLY A 201 2.76 9.99 19.28
C GLY A 201 1.23 9.86 19.15
N GLY A 202 0.73 9.28 18.07
CA GLY A 202 -0.68 8.91 17.93
C GLY A 202 -1.07 7.68 18.75
N ARG A 203 -2.36 7.38 18.81
CA ARG A 203 -2.86 6.13 19.40
C ARG A 203 -2.73 5.00 18.35
N PRO A 204 -2.20 3.82 18.71
CA PRO A 204 -2.12 2.71 17.78
C PRO A 204 -3.52 2.26 17.33
N PHE A 205 -3.62 1.89 16.07
CA PHE A 205 -4.79 1.18 15.57
C PHE A 205 -4.84 -0.24 16.18
N PRO A 206 -6.04 -0.80 16.41
CA PRO A 206 -6.16 -2.18 16.86
C PRO A 206 -5.66 -3.17 15.79
N GLU A 207 -5.16 -4.34 16.20
CA GLU A 207 -4.80 -5.43 15.26
C GLU A 207 -6.00 -5.94 14.45
N GLN A 208 -7.23 -5.78 14.97
CA GLN A 208 -8.48 -6.05 14.27
C GLN A 208 -9.53 -5.01 14.67
N PHE A 209 -10.23 -4.46 13.69
CA PHE A 209 -11.26 -3.45 13.90
C PHE A 209 -12.29 -3.44 12.77
N ASP A 210 -13.45 -2.87 13.05
CA ASP A 210 -14.45 -2.57 12.03
C ASP A 210 -14.19 -1.15 11.50
N LEU A 211 -13.89 -1.05 10.21
CA LEU A 211 -13.74 0.22 9.53
C LEU A 211 -15.06 0.59 8.87
N THR A 212 -15.59 1.75 9.22
CA THR A 212 -16.69 2.37 8.48
C THR A 212 -16.14 3.41 7.51
N VAL A 213 -16.49 3.28 6.23
CA VAL A 213 -16.21 4.24 5.17
C VAL A 213 -17.50 4.95 4.80
N TYR A 214 -17.52 6.28 4.92
CA TYR A 214 -18.53 7.12 4.29
C TYR A 214 -17.93 7.78 3.06
N ALA A 215 -18.45 7.40 1.88
CA ALA A 215 -18.04 7.95 0.61
C ALA A 215 -19.13 8.87 0.06
N THR A 216 -18.84 10.17 0.00
CA THR A 216 -19.71 11.14 -0.68
C THR A 216 -19.38 11.14 -2.16
N ILE A 217 -20.38 10.83 -2.98
CA ILE A 217 -20.24 10.73 -4.43
C ILE A 217 -21.01 11.89 -5.07
N THR A 218 -20.35 12.63 -5.95
CA THR A 218 -20.98 13.71 -6.71
C THR A 218 -22.19 13.18 -7.48
N GLY A 219 -23.32 13.86 -7.30
CA GLY A 219 -24.61 13.49 -7.90
C GLY A 219 -25.44 12.47 -7.11
N ILE A 220 -24.96 12.00 -5.94
CA ILE A 220 -25.70 11.08 -5.04
C ILE A 220 -26.07 11.83 -3.77
N GLN A 221 -27.33 11.71 -3.32
CA GLN A 221 -27.85 12.59 -2.26
C GLN A 221 -27.24 12.29 -0.88
N ALA A 222 -27.10 11.01 -0.53
CA ALA A 222 -26.55 10.58 0.75
C ALA A 222 -25.20 9.87 0.58
N PRO A 223 -24.26 10.02 1.51
CA PRO A 223 -23.01 9.26 1.50
C PRO A 223 -23.26 7.75 1.52
N LEU A 224 -22.49 7.02 0.73
CA LEU A 224 -22.50 5.56 0.76
C LEU A 224 -21.71 5.11 1.99
N LYS A 225 -22.37 4.35 2.89
CA LYS A 225 -21.74 3.75 4.07
C LYS A 225 -21.36 2.30 3.78
N ILE A 226 -20.09 1.95 4.00
CA ILE A 226 -19.59 0.58 3.89
C ILE A 226 -18.87 0.23 5.19
N ASP A 227 -19.25 -0.89 5.82
CA ASP A 227 -18.56 -1.44 6.98
C ASP A 227 -17.65 -2.59 6.53
N ILE A 228 -16.40 -2.57 6.95
CA ILE A 228 -15.32 -3.43 6.45
C ILE A 228 -14.57 -4.00 7.66
N PRO A 229 -14.53 -5.33 7.85
CA PRO A 229 -13.66 -5.91 8.87
C PRO A 229 -12.21 -5.82 8.42
N VAL A 230 -11.37 -5.15 9.20
CA VAL A 230 -9.93 -5.02 8.95
C VAL A 230 -9.18 -5.85 9.97
N LYS A 231 -8.18 -6.60 9.50
CA LYS A 231 -7.31 -7.41 10.35
C LYS A 231 -5.88 -7.35 9.84
N ASN A 232 -4.94 -7.10 10.74
CA ASN A 232 -3.52 -7.24 10.45
C ASN A 232 -3.20 -8.73 10.26
N LYS A 233 -2.70 -9.08 9.08
CA LYS A 233 -2.31 -10.46 8.73
C LYS A 233 -0.81 -10.66 8.74
N ILE A 234 -0.04 -9.63 9.09
CA ILE A 234 1.41 -9.69 9.18
C ILE A 234 1.82 -10.22 10.54
N ALA A 235 2.33 -11.46 10.57
CA ALA A 235 2.95 -12.04 11.76
C ALA A 235 4.48 -11.84 11.76
N ASP A 236 5.11 -11.92 10.58
CA ASP A 236 6.56 -11.78 10.44
C ASP A 236 6.92 -10.31 10.24
N TYR A 237 7.52 -9.68 11.25
CA TYR A 237 8.03 -8.32 11.12
C TYR A 237 9.27 -8.12 12.00
N VAL A 238 10.09 -7.13 11.64
CA VAL A 238 11.21 -6.68 12.46
C VAL A 238 10.95 -5.24 12.86
N THR A 239 11.13 -4.92 14.15
CA THR A 239 11.08 -3.54 14.64
C THR A 239 12.38 -3.22 15.36
N LEU A 240 13.04 -2.17 14.91
CA LEU A 240 14.27 -1.63 15.52
C LEU A 240 13.97 -0.23 16.04
N GLN A 241 14.53 0.11 17.20
CA GLN A 241 14.51 1.46 17.76
C GLN A 241 15.95 1.95 17.97
N PRO A 242 16.67 2.21 16.87
CA PRO A 242 18.10 2.49 16.93
C PRO A 242 18.40 3.79 17.68
N ASN A 243 17.47 4.76 17.66
CA ASN A 243 17.68 6.11 18.20
C ASN A 243 19.03 6.70 17.72
N ALA A 244 19.39 6.42 16.48
CA ALA A 244 20.69 6.75 15.94
C ALA A 244 20.71 8.21 15.52
N ASN A 245 21.52 9.01 16.21
CA ASN A 245 21.61 10.45 16.01
C ASN A 245 22.86 10.82 15.19
N ARG A 246 22.71 11.79 14.28
CA ARG A 246 23.76 12.44 13.50
C ARG A 246 23.52 13.94 13.49
N HIS A 247 24.60 14.71 13.34
CA HIS A 247 24.54 16.16 13.35
C HIS A 247 25.30 16.74 12.15
N TYR A 248 24.77 17.84 11.62
CA TYR A 248 25.40 18.64 10.59
C TYR A 248 24.97 20.09 10.74
N ASN A 249 25.92 21.00 11.03
CA ASN A 249 25.63 22.39 11.39
C ASN A 249 24.62 22.51 12.55
N ASN A 250 23.50 23.19 12.33
CA ASN A 250 22.38 23.32 13.27
C ASN A 250 21.35 22.20 13.16
N ILE A 251 21.59 21.15 12.36
CA ILE A 251 20.64 20.06 12.11
C ILE A 251 21.00 18.86 12.97
N HIS A 252 20.08 18.43 13.81
CA HIS A 252 20.11 17.15 14.50
C HIS A 252 19.13 16.19 13.83
N PHE A 253 19.65 15.13 13.21
CA PHE A 253 18.86 14.11 12.52
C PHE A 253 18.92 12.80 13.30
N THR A 254 17.77 12.24 13.64
CA THR A 254 17.64 11.00 14.38
C THR A 254 16.79 10.01 13.60
N VAL A 255 17.28 8.79 13.44
CA VAL A 255 16.46 7.63 13.05
C VAL A 255 15.91 7.00 14.32
N GLU A 256 14.62 7.19 14.56
CA GLU A 256 13.96 6.76 15.79
C GLU A 256 13.55 5.29 15.71
N GLN A 257 12.91 4.90 14.60
CA GLN A 257 12.34 3.57 14.44
C GLN A 257 12.46 3.08 12.99
N ILE A 258 12.68 1.77 12.85
CA ILE A 258 12.59 1.04 11.58
C ILE A 258 11.61 -0.12 11.80
N LYS A 259 10.58 -0.23 10.96
CA LYS A 259 9.66 -1.38 10.95
C LYS A 259 9.68 -2.01 9.56
N ILE A 260 10.10 -3.27 9.49
CA ILE A 260 10.19 -4.05 8.26
C ILE A 260 9.08 -5.10 8.30
N THR A 261 8.20 -5.07 7.31
CA THR A 261 7.17 -6.09 7.10
C THR A 261 7.35 -6.70 5.70
N PRO A 262 6.64 -7.80 5.37
CA PRO A 262 6.67 -8.39 4.03
C PRO A 262 6.09 -7.48 2.95
N ILE A 263 5.37 -6.41 3.30
CA ILE A 263 4.68 -5.53 2.34
C ILE A 263 5.06 -4.05 2.45
N THR A 264 5.69 -3.61 3.54
CA THR A 264 6.08 -2.21 3.75
C THR A 264 7.32 -2.13 4.63
N THR A 265 8.23 -1.22 4.30
CA THR A 265 9.34 -0.79 5.18
C THR A 265 9.07 0.64 5.65
N ASN A 266 8.89 0.84 6.96
CA ASN A 266 8.63 2.13 7.59
C ASN A 266 9.85 2.65 8.35
N ILE A 267 10.12 3.96 8.23
CA ILE A 267 11.28 4.61 8.82
C ILE A 267 10.86 5.93 9.42
N THR A 268 10.83 5.94 10.76
CA THR A 268 10.54 7.15 11.54
C THR A 268 11.82 7.93 11.75
N THR A 269 11.83 9.17 11.32
CA THR A 269 12.95 10.09 11.53
C THR A 269 12.48 11.36 12.21
N ARG A 270 13.29 11.90 13.10
CA ARG A 270 13.13 13.22 13.71
C ARG A 270 14.26 14.13 13.28
N THR A 271 13.93 15.36 12.90
CA THR A 271 14.91 16.40 12.58
C THR A 271 14.62 17.64 13.40
N ILE A 272 15.63 18.17 14.07
CA ILE A 272 15.56 19.37 14.88
C ILE A 272 16.58 20.39 14.38
N LEU A 273 16.15 21.64 14.20
CA LEU A 273 17.01 22.81 14.00
C LEU A 273 17.35 23.43 15.35
N THR A 274 18.60 23.29 15.79
CA THR A 274 19.02 23.64 17.16
C THR A 274 19.12 25.14 17.43
N ASP A 275 19.06 25.96 16.39
CA ASP A 275 19.02 27.42 16.49
C ASP A 275 17.57 27.96 16.54
N ASN A 276 16.58 27.07 16.66
CA ASN A 276 15.15 27.38 16.65
C ASN A 276 14.68 28.13 15.38
N SER A 277 15.41 27.99 14.28
CA SER A 277 14.95 28.46 12.97
C SER A 277 13.86 27.55 12.41
N THR A 278 13.14 28.03 11.40
CA THR A 278 12.14 27.25 10.67
C THR A 278 12.76 26.52 9.48
N PHE A 279 12.25 25.34 9.14
CA PHE A 279 12.66 24.67 7.89
C PHE A 279 12.29 25.51 6.67
N ILE A 280 13.31 25.98 5.95
CA ILE A 280 13.21 26.67 4.65
C ILE A 280 13.99 25.90 3.58
N GLU A 281 13.85 26.29 2.31
CA GLU A 281 14.67 25.72 1.22
C GLU A 281 16.18 25.90 1.53
N PRO A 282 17.00 24.86 1.32
CA PRO A 282 16.65 23.55 0.76
C PRO A 282 16.16 22.52 1.79
N TRP A 283 16.35 22.78 3.10
CA TRP A 283 16.08 21.87 4.23
C TRP A 283 14.62 21.44 4.36
N LEU A 284 13.68 22.26 3.90
CA LEU A 284 12.26 21.92 3.83
C LEU A 284 12.02 20.60 3.07
N THR A 285 12.85 20.34 2.05
CA THR A 285 12.73 19.18 1.16
C THR A 285 13.62 18.01 1.56
N MET A 286 14.17 18.05 2.77
CA MET A 286 15.02 16.97 3.25
C MET A 286 14.23 15.65 3.27
N GLY A 287 14.76 14.67 2.56
CA GLY A 287 14.26 13.30 2.45
C GLY A 287 15.36 12.29 2.77
N ILE A 288 15.05 11.00 2.61
CA ILE A 288 16.01 9.92 2.83
C ILE A 288 15.93 8.90 1.69
N ASP A 289 17.09 8.40 1.27
CA ASP A 289 17.19 7.18 0.50
C ASP A 289 17.64 6.03 1.39
N ILE A 290 17.24 4.81 1.04
CA ILE A 290 17.53 3.62 1.83
C ILE A 290 18.12 2.52 0.96
N PHE A 291 19.17 1.92 1.49
CA PHE A 291 19.95 0.87 0.83
C PHE A 291 20.10 -0.33 1.75
N ASP A 292 20.06 -1.55 1.19
CA ASP A 292 20.49 -2.75 1.90
C ASP A 292 22.02 -2.93 1.89
N GLU A 293 22.51 -4.00 2.50
CA GLU A 293 23.94 -4.32 2.55
C GLU A 293 24.56 -4.66 1.19
N GLN A 294 23.75 -4.94 0.15
CA GLN A 294 24.22 -5.10 -1.22
C GLN A 294 24.23 -3.79 -2.01
N GLY A 295 23.81 -2.68 -1.40
CA GLY A 295 23.70 -1.38 -2.05
C GLY A 295 22.46 -1.24 -2.94
N ARG A 296 21.45 -2.11 -2.80
CA ARG A 296 20.18 -1.98 -3.53
C ARG A 296 19.32 -0.92 -2.86
N LYS A 297 18.91 0.08 -3.63
CA LYS A 297 18.04 1.17 -3.19
C LYS A 297 16.57 0.71 -3.13
N LEU A 298 15.88 0.98 -2.04
CA LEU A 298 14.43 0.82 -1.97
C LEU A 298 13.70 2.01 -2.61
N ALA A 299 12.61 1.71 -3.31
CA ALA A 299 11.72 2.74 -3.83
C ALA A 299 10.82 3.28 -2.72
N LEU A 300 10.74 4.61 -2.60
CA LEU A 300 9.79 5.31 -1.75
C LEU A 300 8.37 5.14 -2.33
N ILE A 301 7.43 4.76 -1.48
CA ILE A 301 6.00 4.68 -1.81
C ILE A 301 5.35 6.03 -1.52
N ASN A 302 5.41 6.45 -0.26
CA ASN A 302 4.94 7.74 0.22
C ASN A 302 5.52 8.00 1.63
N GLY A 303 5.02 9.04 2.30
CA GLY A 303 5.30 9.27 3.69
C GLY A 303 4.29 10.22 4.29
N ASN A 304 4.34 10.34 5.60
CA ASN A 304 3.57 11.35 6.32
C ASN A 304 4.44 11.91 7.43
N GLY A 305 4.13 13.12 7.86
CA GLY A 305 4.85 13.73 8.96
C GLY A 305 4.09 14.93 9.50
N TRP A 306 4.68 15.52 10.51
CA TRP A 306 4.21 16.76 11.08
C TRP A 306 5.41 17.58 11.55
N HIS A 307 5.19 18.87 11.75
CA HIS A 307 6.17 19.79 12.29
C HIS A 307 5.60 20.47 13.53
N GLU A 308 6.46 20.80 14.48
CA GLU A 308 6.04 21.64 15.61
C GLU A 308 5.52 23.00 15.12
N THR A 309 4.72 23.66 15.97
CA THR A 309 4.11 24.96 15.65
C THR A 309 5.16 26.04 15.31
N ASN A 310 6.33 25.98 15.94
CA ASN A 310 7.46 26.88 15.67
C ASN A 310 8.23 26.54 14.37
N GLY A 311 7.96 25.39 13.75
CA GLY A 311 8.61 24.90 12.54
C GLY A 311 10.09 24.48 12.69
N SER A 312 10.62 24.36 13.91
CA SER A 312 12.03 23.95 14.15
C SER A 312 12.23 22.46 14.29
N GLU A 313 11.15 21.70 14.48
CA GLU A 313 11.17 20.24 14.57
C GLU A 313 10.22 19.62 13.56
N LYS A 314 10.65 18.48 12.99
CA LYS A 314 9.88 17.69 12.02
C LYS A 314 10.05 16.20 12.33
N ILE A 315 8.93 15.49 12.46
CA ILE A 315 8.90 14.03 12.50
C ILE A 315 8.29 13.53 11.19
N MET A 316 8.94 12.55 10.57
CA MET A 316 8.51 11.91 9.34
C MET A 316 8.48 10.40 9.51
N ASP A 317 7.43 9.76 9.00
CA ASP A 317 7.37 8.33 8.74
C ASP A 317 7.40 8.12 7.22
N HIS A 318 8.52 7.58 6.74
CA HIS A 318 8.75 7.30 5.33
C HIS A 318 8.39 5.85 5.03
N ARG A 319 7.59 5.61 3.99
CA ARG A 319 7.18 4.27 3.55
C ARG A 319 7.92 3.90 2.28
N PHE A 320 8.63 2.80 2.36
CA PHE A 320 9.34 2.21 1.23
C PHE A 320 8.73 0.86 0.88
N THR A 321 9.01 0.43 -0.35
CA THR A 321 8.81 -0.94 -0.80
C THR A 321 9.43 -1.96 0.17
N PRO A 322 8.86 -3.17 0.27
CA PRO A 322 9.40 -4.20 1.15
C PRO A 322 10.76 -4.68 0.62
N PHE A 323 11.64 -5.10 1.53
CA PHE A 323 12.82 -5.87 1.13
C PHE A 323 12.39 -7.27 0.66
N GLU A 324 13.10 -7.82 -0.34
CA GLU A 324 12.88 -9.21 -0.78
C GLU A 324 13.09 -10.22 0.36
N SER A 325 14.04 -9.92 1.24
CA SER A 325 14.31 -10.65 2.48
C SER A 325 14.86 -9.67 3.52
N VAL A 326 14.73 -9.99 4.81
CA VAL A 326 15.24 -9.12 5.89
C VAL A 326 16.75 -8.90 5.71
N PRO A 327 17.20 -7.65 5.45
CA PRO A 327 18.60 -7.34 5.20
C PRO A 327 19.46 -7.56 6.45
N ALA A 328 20.77 -7.67 6.29
CA ALA A 328 21.70 -7.73 7.42
C ALA A 328 21.92 -6.34 8.04
N SER A 329 21.92 -5.30 7.20
CA SER A 329 22.03 -3.91 7.63
C SER A 329 21.29 -2.99 6.68
N ILE A 330 20.85 -1.85 7.19
CA ILE A 330 20.18 -0.81 6.41
C ILE A 330 21.02 0.45 6.47
N THR A 331 21.33 1.03 5.32
CA THR A 331 21.99 2.33 5.22
C THR A 331 20.96 3.38 4.81
N ILE A 332 20.86 4.44 5.62
CA ILE A 332 19.94 5.56 5.42
C ILE A 332 20.78 6.78 5.05
N LYS A 333 20.46 7.38 3.92
CA LYS A 333 21.18 8.53 3.34
C LYS A 333 20.25 9.73 3.21
N PRO A 334 20.33 10.70 4.13
CA PRO A 334 19.60 11.94 4.01
C PRO A 334 20.07 12.75 2.79
N TYR A 335 19.13 13.42 2.14
CA TYR A 335 19.39 14.29 1.01
C TYR A 335 18.47 15.51 1.03
N ILE A 336 18.85 16.53 0.27
CA ILE A 336 18.01 17.69 -0.07
C ILE A 336 17.87 17.81 -1.58
N HIS A 337 16.82 18.46 -2.05
CA HIS A 337 16.69 18.80 -3.46
C HIS A 337 17.47 20.07 -3.79
N LEU A 338 18.01 20.14 -5.00
CA LEU A 338 18.62 21.35 -5.54
C LEU A 338 17.58 22.21 -6.25
N PHE A 339 17.69 23.52 -6.09
CA PHE A 339 16.74 24.49 -6.62
C PHE A 339 17.36 25.38 -7.69
N MET A 340 16.56 25.76 -8.67
CA MET A 340 16.91 26.78 -9.65
C MET A 340 17.00 28.15 -8.98
N GLU A 341 17.93 28.99 -9.43
CA GLU A 341 17.96 30.39 -9.00
C GLU A 341 16.70 31.14 -9.48
N HIS A 342 16.26 30.84 -10.71
CA HIS A 342 15.06 31.41 -11.32
C HIS A 342 14.33 30.38 -12.23
N PRO A 343 13.00 30.24 -12.13
CA PRO A 343 12.14 30.81 -11.09
C PRO A 343 12.40 30.17 -9.71
N LYS A 344 12.32 30.98 -8.64
CA LYS A 344 12.54 30.50 -7.27
C LYS A 344 11.54 29.41 -6.89
N GLY A 345 11.99 28.45 -6.09
CA GLY A 345 11.18 27.32 -5.63
C GLY A 345 11.01 26.19 -6.65
N SER A 346 11.59 26.30 -7.86
CA SER A 346 11.61 25.21 -8.82
C SER A 346 12.83 24.32 -8.63
N PHE A 347 12.65 23.00 -8.68
CA PHE A 347 13.76 22.05 -8.61
C PHE A 347 14.64 22.14 -9.86
N GLN A 348 15.94 21.94 -9.68
CA GLN A 348 16.80 21.55 -10.78
C GLN A 348 16.43 20.13 -11.20
N MET A 349 16.33 19.87 -12.50
CA MET A 349 15.97 18.57 -13.05
C MET A 349 17.16 17.93 -13.75
N ASP A 350 17.27 16.61 -13.66
CA ASP A 350 18.27 15.82 -14.40
C ASP A 350 17.83 15.54 -15.85
N GLU A 351 18.63 14.75 -16.59
CA GLU A 351 18.36 14.38 -17.99
C GLU A 351 17.06 13.57 -18.17
N ASN A 352 16.54 12.95 -17.10
CA ASN A 352 15.30 12.18 -17.08
C ASN A 352 14.10 13.00 -16.58
N ASN A 353 14.30 14.30 -16.32
CA ASN A 353 13.30 15.20 -15.76
C ASN A 353 12.90 14.85 -14.31
N GLU A 354 13.84 14.27 -13.55
CA GLU A 354 13.72 14.01 -12.11
C GLU A 354 14.44 15.10 -11.29
N PRO A 355 13.92 15.51 -10.12
CA PRO A 355 14.59 16.47 -9.25
C PRO A 355 16.01 16.02 -8.84
N ILE A 356 17.01 16.89 -9.06
CA ILE A 356 18.38 16.61 -8.64
C ILE A 356 18.46 16.69 -7.11
N ILE A 357 19.06 15.66 -6.51
CA ILE A 357 19.30 15.58 -5.08
C ILE A 357 20.78 15.78 -4.74
N GLN A 358 21.05 16.30 -3.55
CA GLN A 358 22.37 16.33 -2.93
C GLN A 358 22.31 15.57 -1.60
N TYR A 359 23.10 14.51 -1.48
CA TYR A 359 23.26 13.77 -0.22
C TYR A 359 23.99 14.60 0.84
N ILE A 360 23.73 14.29 2.10
CA ILE A 360 24.37 14.89 3.28
C ILE A 360 25.13 13.77 4.02
N PRO A 361 26.39 13.47 3.63
CA PRO A 361 27.14 12.32 4.16
C PRO A 361 27.32 12.34 5.69
N GLU A 362 27.37 13.52 6.29
CA GLU A 362 27.48 13.71 7.74
C GLU A 362 26.27 13.16 8.51
N LEU A 363 25.12 13.08 7.84
CA LEU A 363 23.88 12.53 8.40
C LEU A 363 23.64 11.05 8.03
N GLU A 364 24.54 10.43 7.26
CA GLU A 364 24.43 9.03 6.88
C GLU A 364 24.56 8.10 8.10
N VAL A 365 23.71 7.08 8.14
CA VAL A 365 23.71 6.07 9.21
C VAL A 365 23.47 4.68 8.65
N THR A 366 24.32 3.74 9.05
CA THR A 366 24.12 2.31 8.82
C THR A 366 23.72 1.64 10.13
N ILE A 367 22.63 0.88 10.08
CA ILE A 367 22.00 0.24 11.24
C ILE A 367 22.02 -1.27 11.01
N PRO A 368 22.64 -2.06 11.90
CA PRO A 368 22.55 -3.52 11.84
C PRO A 368 21.12 -3.96 12.16
N VAL A 369 20.62 -4.93 11.39
CA VAL A 369 19.30 -5.54 11.58
C VAL A 369 19.42 -6.90 12.27
N LYS A 370 20.56 -7.58 12.08
CA LYS A 370 20.88 -8.89 12.66
C LYS A 370 22.13 -8.82 13.53
#